data_AF-A0A0Q9Y1N7-F1
#
_entry.id   AF-A0A0Q9Y1N7-F1
#
_cell.length_a   1.000
_cell.length_b   1.000
_cell.length_c   1.000
_cell.angle_alpha   90.00
_cell.angle_beta   90.00
_cell.angle_gamma   90.00
#
_symmetry.space_group_name_H-M   'P 1'
#
loop_
_entity.id
_entity.type
_entity.pdbx_description
1 polymer ?
#
loop_
_entity_poly.entity_id
_entity_poly.type
_entity_poly.pdbx_seq_one_letter_code
_entity_poly.pdbx_strand_id
1 'polypeptide(L)'
;MKGEPTNSSNEQEEMKSQMEKLDFSEIEIEISYGNNQEYEAEIEQDKNQPIEAKVEDELNNKFLRGKEAFDSIYSKAKKLTLTKDSSDQETIKQVLQAFDLGNDYNKFEIEITFNDGSKLDVEDRKGV
;
A
#
# COMPACT_ATOMS: atom_id res chain seq x y z
N MET A 1 -20.87 -24.76 23.16
CA MET A 1 -21.46 -23.71 22.31
C MET A 1 -20.31 -23.05 21.58
N LYS A 2 -20.26 -23.15 20.25
CA LYS A 2 -19.22 -22.52 19.43
C LYS A 2 -19.45 -21.01 19.49
N GLY A 3 -18.46 -20.24 19.92
CA GLY A 3 -18.52 -18.78 19.90
C GLY A 3 -18.68 -18.29 18.47
N GLU A 4 -19.51 -17.28 18.26
CA GLU A 4 -19.65 -16.60 16.98
C GLU A 4 -18.28 -16.02 16.58
N PRO A 5 -17.87 -16.11 15.30
CA PRO A 5 -16.71 -15.34 14.84
C PRO A 5 -17.03 -13.87 15.06
N THR A 6 -16.20 -13.18 15.85
CA THR A 6 -16.30 -11.73 16.03
C THR A 6 -16.02 -11.03 14.70
N ASN A 7 -16.60 -9.85 14.46
CA ASN A 7 -16.49 -9.10 13.20
C ASN A 7 -15.04 -9.03 12.64
N SER A 8 -14.06 -8.91 13.52
CA SER A 8 -12.62 -8.90 13.20
C SER A 8 -12.11 -10.20 12.55
N SER A 9 -12.63 -11.38 12.93
CA SER A 9 -12.21 -12.65 12.31
C SER A 9 -12.69 -12.77 10.86
N ASN A 10 -13.92 -12.33 10.57
CA ASN A 10 -14.45 -12.31 9.20
C ASN A 10 -13.69 -11.29 8.32
N GLU A 11 -13.36 -10.12 8.87
CA GLU A 11 -12.56 -9.11 8.17
C GLU A 11 -11.17 -9.63 7.80
N GLN A 12 -10.50 -10.34 8.72
CA GLN A 12 -9.20 -10.96 8.46
C GLN A 12 -9.26 -12.05 7.39
N GLU A 13 -10.30 -12.89 7.39
CA GLU A 13 -10.51 -13.89 6.34
C GLU A 13 -10.74 -13.24 4.96
N GLU A 14 -11.51 -12.14 4.92
CA GLU A 14 -11.75 -11.39 3.70
C GLU A 14 -10.45 -10.75 3.17
N MET A 15 -9.69 -10.08 4.03
CA MET A 15 -8.41 -9.47 3.64
C MET A 15 -7.44 -10.52 3.12
N LYS A 16 -7.34 -11.69 3.76
CA LYS A 16 -6.53 -12.82 3.27
C LYS A 16 -6.96 -13.27 1.88
N SER A 17 -8.26 -13.47 1.66
CA SER A 17 -8.78 -13.86 0.35
C SER A 17 -8.57 -12.79 -0.73
N GLN A 18 -8.49 -11.51 -0.34
CA GLN A 18 -8.17 -10.42 -1.26
C GLN A 18 -6.66 -10.36 -1.57
N MET A 19 -5.80 -10.56 -0.57
CA MET A 19 -4.34 -10.67 -0.76
C MET A 19 -3.95 -11.82 -1.69
N GLU A 20 -4.64 -12.97 -1.60
CA GLU A 20 -4.43 -14.11 -2.52
C GLU A 20 -4.70 -13.79 -3.99
N LYS A 21 -5.35 -12.65 -4.30
CA LYS A 21 -5.63 -12.18 -5.67
C LYS A 21 -4.58 -11.18 -6.17
N LEU A 22 -3.64 -10.78 -5.33
CA LEU A 22 -2.53 -9.90 -5.65
C LEU A 22 -1.26 -10.71 -5.86
N ASP A 23 -0.32 -10.16 -6.61
CA ASP A 23 0.98 -10.77 -6.87
C ASP A 23 2.03 -10.42 -5.80
N PHE A 24 1.64 -9.66 -4.77
CA PHE A 24 2.50 -9.22 -3.68
C PHE A 24 1.93 -9.56 -2.30
N SER A 25 2.83 -9.70 -1.32
CA SER A 25 2.50 -9.92 0.09
C SER A 25 2.60 -8.64 0.93
N GLU A 26 3.43 -7.68 0.51
CA GLU A 26 3.61 -6.40 1.19
C GLU A 26 3.69 -5.26 0.17
N ILE A 27 3.17 -4.09 0.56
CA ILE A 27 3.34 -2.84 -0.17
C ILE A 27 3.44 -1.70 0.84
N GLU A 28 4.46 -0.87 0.68
CA GLU A 28 4.69 0.34 1.46
C GLU A 28 4.94 1.50 0.51
N ILE A 29 4.24 2.63 0.70
CA ILE A 29 4.34 3.83 -0.12
C ILE A 29 4.49 5.02 0.81
N GLU A 30 5.54 5.82 0.63
CA GLU A 30 5.77 7.08 1.34
C GLU A 30 6.05 8.19 0.32
N ILE A 31 5.20 9.21 0.28
CA ILE A 31 5.33 10.34 -0.65
C ILE A 31 5.21 11.65 0.11
N SER A 32 6.29 12.44 0.13
CA SER A 32 6.35 13.73 0.82
C SER A 32 6.29 14.89 -0.17
N TYR A 33 5.40 15.84 0.08
CA TYR A 33 5.24 17.08 -0.70
C TYR A 33 5.90 18.29 0.01
N GLY A 34 6.57 18.05 1.14
CA GLY A 34 7.15 19.09 1.99
C GLY A 34 6.12 19.77 2.88
N ASN A 35 6.57 20.71 3.72
CA ASN A 35 5.74 21.40 4.72
C ASN A 35 4.92 20.46 5.61
N ASN A 36 5.47 19.29 5.98
CA ASN A 36 4.77 18.25 6.75
C ASN A 36 3.47 17.82 6.07
N GLN A 37 3.53 17.59 4.76
CA GLN A 37 2.44 17.00 3.99
C GLN A 37 2.92 15.71 3.34
N GLU A 38 2.48 14.60 3.90
CA GLU A 38 2.88 13.26 3.48
C GLU A 38 1.66 12.38 3.17
N TYR A 39 1.87 11.46 2.24
CA TYR A 39 0.96 10.35 1.97
C TYR A 39 1.71 9.05 2.28
N GLU A 40 1.22 8.31 3.25
CA GLU A 40 1.72 6.98 3.65
C GLU A 40 0.61 5.94 3.44
N ALA A 41 0.96 4.81 2.82
CA ALA A 41 0.06 3.68 2.67
C ALA A 41 0.82 2.35 2.79
N GLU A 42 0.33 1.47 3.65
CA GLU A 42 1.01 0.22 3.98
C GLU A 42 0.01 -0.94 4.09
N ILE A 43 0.38 -2.11 3.55
CA ILE A 43 -0.19 -3.41 3.90
C ILE A 43 0.96 -4.35 4.26
N GLU A 44 0.91 -4.92 5.45
CA GLU A 44 1.87 -5.93 5.92
C GLU A 44 1.16 -7.29 6.10
N GLN A 45 1.68 -8.34 5.46
CA GLN A 45 1.19 -9.71 5.61
C GLN A 45 2.27 -10.64 6.16
N ASP A 46 2.36 -10.66 7.48
CA ASP A 46 3.31 -11.53 8.16
C ASP A 46 2.76 -12.95 8.36
N LYS A 47 3.61 -13.96 8.14
CA LYS A 47 3.22 -15.37 8.36
C LYS A 47 2.97 -15.56 9.85
N ASN A 48 1.69 -15.73 10.20
CA ASN A 48 1.13 -15.92 11.56
C ASN A 48 0.67 -14.65 12.28
N GLN A 49 0.74 -13.47 11.66
CA GLN A 49 0.13 -12.27 12.21
C GLN A 49 -1.19 -11.93 11.51
N PRO A 50 -2.08 -11.16 12.15
CA PRO A 50 -3.16 -10.49 11.44
C PRO A 50 -2.59 -9.60 10.34
N ILE A 51 -3.32 -9.46 9.23
CA ILE A 51 -2.98 -8.45 8.22
C ILE A 51 -3.17 -7.09 8.85
N GLU A 52 -2.14 -6.26 8.77
CA GLU A 52 -2.16 -4.86 9.18
C GLU A 52 -2.19 -3.97 7.94
N ALA A 53 -2.92 -2.87 8.04
CA ALA A 53 -3.00 -1.88 6.98
C ALA A 53 -3.20 -0.49 7.55
N LYS A 54 -2.55 0.48 6.91
CA LYS A 54 -2.47 1.87 7.36
C LYS A 54 -2.57 2.81 6.16
N VAL A 55 -3.33 3.89 6.30
CA VAL A 55 -3.25 5.04 5.40
C VAL A 55 -3.14 6.30 6.25
N GLU A 56 -2.14 7.13 6.00
CA GLU A 56 -2.02 8.48 6.53
C GLU A 56 -1.90 9.44 5.36
N ASP A 57 -2.98 10.17 5.10
CA ASP A 57 -3.10 11.13 4.02
C ASP A 57 -3.24 12.51 4.63
N GLU A 58 -2.10 13.16 4.89
CA GLU A 58 -2.05 14.51 5.47
C GLU A 58 -2.54 15.57 4.48
N LEU A 59 -2.52 15.27 3.18
CA LEU A 59 -3.05 16.16 2.12
C LEU A 59 -4.56 16.35 2.27
N ASN A 60 -5.27 15.31 2.71
CA ASN A 60 -6.73 15.31 2.86
C ASN A 60 -7.19 15.15 4.33
N ASN A 61 -6.26 15.19 5.29
CA ASN A 61 -6.51 15.00 6.72
C ASN A 61 -7.28 13.69 7.01
N LYS A 62 -6.83 12.58 6.39
CA LYS A 62 -7.48 11.26 6.46
C LYS A 62 -6.52 10.22 7.03
N PHE A 63 -6.95 9.55 8.10
CA PHE A 63 -6.16 8.54 8.81
C PHE A 63 -6.98 7.26 8.95
N LEU A 64 -6.60 6.21 8.21
CA LEU A 64 -7.29 4.92 8.22
C LEU A 64 -6.40 3.84 8.85
N ARG A 65 -7.04 2.82 9.41
CA ARG A 65 -6.39 1.61 9.94
C ARG A 65 -7.23 0.36 9.68
N GLY A 66 -6.59 -0.80 9.68
CA GLY A 66 -7.24 -2.11 9.57
C GLY A 66 -8.00 -2.26 8.24
N LYS A 67 -9.18 -2.87 8.28
CA LYS A 67 -9.97 -3.21 7.08
C LYS A 67 -10.25 -2.01 6.17
N GLU A 68 -10.54 -0.84 6.73
CA GLU A 68 -10.84 0.35 5.93
C GLU A 68 -9.60 0.85 5.16
N ALA A 69 -8.43 0.84 5.82
CA ALA A 69 -7.16 1.14 5.15
C ALA A 69 -6.85 0.10 4.06
N PHE A 70 -7.01 -1.18 4.39
CA PHE A 70 -6.80 -2.29 3.47
C PHE A 70 -7.66 -2.15 2.21
N ASP A 71 -8.97 -1.95 2.35
CA ASP A 71 -9.89 -1.82 1.22
C ASP A 71 -9.53 -0.62 0.33
N SER A 72 -9.13 0.49 0.95
CA SER A 72 -8.66 1.69 0.25
C SER A 72 -7.42 1.37 -0.60
N ILE A 73 -6.40 0.74 -0.01
CA ILE A 73 -5.14 0.41 -0.70
C ILE A 73 -5.38 -0.67 -1.76
N TYR A 74 -6.04 -1.77 -1.43
CA TYR A 74 -6.33 -2.88 -2.33
C TYR A 74 -7.07 -2.43 -3.61
N SER A 75 -8.05 -1.51 -3.48
CA SER A 75 -8.79 -0.98 -4.63
C SER A 75 -7.90 -0.22 -5.63
N LYS A 76 -6.83 0.42 -5.14
CA LYS A 76 -5.85 1.17 -5.93
C LYS A 76 -4.74 0.25 -6.44
N ALA A 77 -4.20 -0.60 -5.58
CA ALA A 77 -3.10 -1.52 -5.87
C ALA A 77 -3.43 -2.52 -6.99
N LYS A 78 -4.69 -2.98 -7.10
CA LYS A 78 -5.15 -3.82 -8.23
C LYS A 78 -5.01 -3.19 -9.62
N LYS A 79 -4.81 -1.87 -9.70
CA LYS A 79 -4.60 -1.17 -10.97
C LYS A 79 -3.12 -1.15 -11.38
N LEU A 80 -2.23 -1.51 -10.47
CA LEU A 80 -0.79 -1.58 -10.72
C LEU A 80 -0.48 -2.82 -11.55
N THR A 81 0.48 -2.67 -12.45
CA THR A 81 1.02 -3.76 -13.29
C THR A 81 2.54 -3.87 -13.10
N LEU A 82 2.99 -3.53 -11.88
CA LEU A 82 4.40 -3.49 -11.53
C LEU A 82 4.97 -4.89 -11.32
N THR A 83 6.24 -5.04 -11.67
CA THR A 83 7.04 -6.23 -11.42
C THR A 83 8.39 -5.79 -10.85
N LYS A 84 9.18 -6.73 -10.34
CA LYS A 84 10.56 -6.47 -9.90
C LYS A 84 11.46 -5.82 -10.96
N ASP A 85 11.11 -5.92 -12.24
CA ASP A 85 11.88 -5.39 -13.38
C ASP A 85 11.30 -4.07 -13.92
N SER A 86 10.22 -3.55 -13.31
CA SER A 86 9.64 -2.24 -13.67
C SER A 86 10.64 -1.12 -13.38
N SER A 87 10.74 -0.17 -14.30
CA SER A 87 11.63 0.99 -14.13
C SER A 87 11.08 2.00 -13.11
N ASP A 88 11.96 2.75 -12.46
CA ASP A 88 11.59 3.80 -11.50
C ASP A 88 10.53 4.77 -12.07
N GLN A 89 10.73 5.23 -13.31
CA GLN A 89 9.80 6.16 -13.98
C GLN A 89 8.42 5.55 -14.22
N GLU A 90 8.38 4.27 -14.57
CA GLU A 90 7.13 3.54 -14.74
C GLU A 90 6.43 3.35 -13.40
N THR A 91 7.17 2.92 -12.39
CA THR A 91 6.71 2.73 -11.01
C THR A 91 6.08 3.99 -10.44
N ILE A 92 6.82 5.09 -10.44
CA ILE A 92 6.36 6.40 -9.97
C ILE A 92 5.06 6.79 -10.69
N LYS A 93 5.04 6.69 -12.02
CA LYS A 93 3.86 7.06 -12.81
C LYS A 93 2.64 6.21 -12.47
N GLN A 94 2.79 4.89 -12.39
CA GLN A 94 1.66 3.99 -12.10
C GLN A 94 1.12 4.24 -10.69
N VAL A 95 1.99 4.41 -9.70
CA VAL A 95 1.60 4.64 -8.29
C VAL A 95 0.85 5.96 -8.15
N LEU A 96 1.41 7.07 -8.66
CA LEU A 96 0.76 8.37 -8.59
C LEU A 96 -0.63 8.36 -9.26
N GLN A 97 -0.75 7.70 -10.42
CA GLN A 97 -2.03 7.59 -11.12
C GLN A 97 -3.03 6.69 -10.40
N ALA A 98 -2.61 5.54 -9.87
CA ALA A 98 -3.51 4.60 -9.21
C ALA A 98 -4.02 5.15 -7.87
N PHE A 99 -3.19 5.92 -7.17
CA PHE A 99 -3.49 6.48 -5.86
C PHE A 99 -4.07 7.88 -5.88
N ASP A 100 -4.16 8.51 -7.06
CA ASP A 100 -4.66 9.88 -7.29
C ASP A 100 -3.79 10.93 -6.58
N LEU A 101 -2.48 10.85 -6.80
CA LEU A 101 -1.45 11.66 -6.15
C LEU A 101 -0.72 12.54 -7.17
N GLY A 102 -0.28 13.72 -6.72
CA GLY A 102 0.40 14.72 -7.53
C GLY A 102 1.84 14.31 -7.89
N ASN A 103 2.34 14.80 -9.03
CA ASN A 103 3.72 14.56 -9.45
C ASN A 103 4.70 15.64 -8.94
N ASP A 104 4.23 16.55 -8.10
CA ASP A 104 4.93 17.64 -7.44
C ASP A 104 5.49 17.27 -6.06
N TYR A 105 5.71 15.96 -5.83
CA TYR A 105 6.38 15.44 -4.65
C TYR A 105 7.85 15.89 -4.55
N ASN A 106 8.36 15.99 -3.32
CA ASN A 106 9.79 16.18 -3.02
C ASN A 106 10.52 14.84 -2.85
N LYS A 107 9.85 13.87 -2.22
CA LYS A 107 10.35 12.50 -2.03
C LYS A 107 9.24 11.52 -2.41
N PHE A 108 9.61 10.47 -3.12
CA PHE A 108 8.78 9.31 -3.44
C PHE A 108 9.55 8.06 -3.05
N GLU A 109 8.92 7.17 -2.31
CA GLU A 109 9.45 5.87 -1.94
C GLU A 109 8.34 4.83 -2.06
N ILE A 110 8.67 3.67 -2.63
CA ILE A 110 7.81 2.50 -2.65
C ILE A 110 8.64 1.23 -2.52
N GLU A 111 8.20 0.35 -1.62
CA GLU A 111 8.67 -1.03 -1.52
C GLU A 111 7.50 -2.00 -1.78
N ILE A 112 7.74 -3.01 -2.62
CA ILE A 112 6.82 -4.12 -2.84
C ILE A 112 7.58 -5.43 -2.65
N THR A 113 7.12 -6.27 -1.72
CA THR A 113 7.56 -7.67 -1.61
C THR A 113 6.58 -8.54 -2.39
N PHE A 114 7.03 -9.15 -3.49
CA PHE A 114 6.21 -10.04 -4.30
C PHE A 114 6.05 -11.43 -3.65
N ASN A 115 5.01 -12.17 -4.02
CA ASN A 115 4.74 -13.50 -3.47
C ASN A 115 5.85 -14.54 -3.75
N ASP A 116 6.67 -14.31 -4.77
CA ASP A 116 7.85 -15.14 -5.09
C ASP A 116 9.10 -14.76 -4.27
N GLY A 117 8.99 -13.73 -3.43
CA GLY A 117 10.06 -13.18 -2.59
C GLY A 117 10.96 -12.16 -3.29
N SER A 118 10.73 -11.86 -4.57
CA SER A 118 11.40 -10.74 -5.23
C SER A 118 10.89 -9.41 -4.69
N LYS A 119 11.70 -8.36 -4.84
CA LYS A 119 11.38 -7.02 -4.37
C LYS A 119 11.47 -5.99 -5.49
N LEU A 120 10.57 -5.02 -5.47
CA LEU A 120 10.71 -3.74 -6.18
C LEU A 120 10.89 -2.67 -5.11
N ASP A 121 11.95 -1.88 -5.23
CA ASP A 121 12.30 -0.78 -4.33
C ASP A 121 12.68 0.40 -5.22
N VAL A 122 11.94 1.50 -5.10
CA VAL A 122 12.15 2.72 -5.88
C VAL A 122 12.11 3.92 -4.94
N GLU A 123 13.21 4.67 -4.93
CA GLU A 123 13.33 5.95 -4.25
C GLU A 123 13.66 7.06 -5.27
N ASP A 124 12.90 8.15 -5.26
CA ASP A 124 13.17 9.36 -6.04
C ASP A 124 13.08 10.60 -5.16
N ARG A 125 14.05 11.52 -5.34
CA ARG A 125 14.10 12.80 -4.62
C ARG A 125 14.26 13.93 -5.62
N LYS A 126 13.29 14.84 -5.64
CA LYS A 126 13.38 16.07 -6.42
C LYS A 126 14.03 17.13 -5.54
N GLY A 127 15.26 17.50 -5.90
CA GLY A 127 15.99 18.57 -5.22
C GLY A 127 15.21 19.89 -5.33
N VAL A 128 15.05 20.58 -4.19
CA VAL A 128 14.62 21.98 -4.10
C VAL A 128 15.66 22.92 -4.69
#